data_AF-A0A8J5I1M8-F1
#
_entry.id   AF-A0A8J5I1M8-F1
#
_cell.length_a   1.000
_cell.length_b   1.000
_cell.length_c   1.000
_cell.angle_alpha   90.00
_cell.angle_beta   90.00
_cell.angle_gamma   90.00
#
_symmetry.space_group_name_H-M   'P 1'
#
loop_
_entity.id
_entity.type
_entity.pdbx_description
1 polymer ?
#
loop_
_entity_poly.entity_id
_entity_poly.type
_entity_poly.pdbx_seq_one_letter_code
_entity_poly.pdbx_strand_id
1 'polypeptide(L)'
;MRAYFALLIAATTLLTNGEAATTNSGISQLAATDVVHSAGVVESDGIHRSLRVVKLTDDDDSEERTWSVIKGISRSEKETVDDWLTHRLQEGMNVQQFARDVDITSRIEATQHPNWNALATYLTMYHRAITGKEISKDMAESILLHKVLKEENGF
;
A
#
# COMPACT_ATOMS: atom_id res chain seq x y z
N MET A 1 27.45 35.62 -1.93
CA MET A 1 28.07 34.33 -2.29
C MET A 1 27.06 33.23 -1.97
N ARG A 2 26.67 32.40 -2.94
CA ARG A 2 25.71 31.30 -2.74
C ARG A 2 26.48 30.02 -2.41
N ALA A 3 26.21 29.42 -1.25
CA ALA A 3 26.83 28.16 -0.86
C ALA A 3 26.04 27.00 -1.51
N TYR A 4 26.72 26.24 -2.36
CA TYR A 4 26.21 25.00 -2.92
C TYR A 4 26.57 23.86 -1.96
N PHE A 5 25.56 23.19 -1.40
CA PHE A 5 25.76 21.98 -0.61
C PHE A 5 25.92 20.80 -1.58
N ALA A 6 27.15 20.31 -1.73
CA ALA A 6 27.44 19.08 -2.46
C ALA A 6 27.12 17.87 -1.57
N LEU A 7 26.17 17.05 -1.99
CA LEU A 7 25.72 15.85 -1.29
C LEU A 7 26.51 14.65 -1.85
N LEU A 8 27.40 14.06 -1.03
CA LEU A 8 28.14 12.84 -1.35
C LEU A 8 27.33 11.63 -0.89
N ILE A 9 26.85 10.82 -1.83
CA ILE A 9 26.21 9.52 -1.56
C ILE A 9 27.28 8.43 -1.68
N ALA A 10 27.62 7.78 -0.59
CA ALA A 10 28.47 6.59 -0.60
C ALA A 10 27.58 5.37 -0.89
N ALA A 11 27.71 4.80 -2.08
CA ALA A 11 27.06 3.53 -2.43
C ALA A 11 27.90 2.36 -1.89
N THR A 12 27.40 1.64 -0.88
CA THR A 12 27.99 0.36 -0.47
C THR A 12 27.25 -0.78 -1.16
N THR A 13 27.90 -1.38 -2.15
CA THR A 13 27.45 -2.66 -2.74
C THR A 13 27.91 -3.80 -1.84
N LEU A 14 26.98 -4.56 -1.27
CA LEU A 14 27.25 -5.89 -0.74
C LEU A 14 26.47 -6.91 -1.58
N LEU A 15 27.15 -7.49 -2.57
CA LEU A 15 26.80 -8.78 -3.15
C LEU A 15 27.09 -9.85 -2.09
N THR A 16 26.10 -10.68 -1.75
CA THR A 16 26.35 -12.03 -1.27
C THR A 16 25.54 -12.98 -2.13
N ASN A 17 26.28 -13.74 -2.94
CA ASN A 17 25.81 -14.95 -3.61
C ASN A 17 25.77 -16.07 -2.56
N GLY A 18 24.71 -16.86 -2.58
CA GLY A 18 24.57 -18.07 -1.76
C GLY A 18 23.63 -19.05 -2.42
N GLU A 19 24.12 -19.72 -3.46
CA GLU A 19 23.53 -20.94 -4.01
C GLU A 19 23.74 -22.13 -3.07
N ALA A 20 22.91 -23.18 -3.26
CA ALA A 20 22.95 -24.57 -2.76
C ALA A 20 21.80 -24.90 -1.77
N ALA A 21 21.08 -26.02 -1.86
CA ALA A 21 21.00 -27.11 -2.82
C ALA A 21 19.71 -27.91 -2.55
N THR A 22 19.30 -28.65 -3.58
CA THR A 22 18.21 -29.64 -3.69
C THR A 22 18.24 -30.78 -2.66
N THR A 23 17.07 -31.38 -2.34
CA THR A 23 16.85 -32.85 -2.41
C THR A 23 15.36 -33.22 -2.43
N ASN A 24 14.99 -34.06 -3.40
CA ASN A 24 13.71 -34.76 -3.57
C ASN A 24 13.47 -35.85 -2.52
N SER A 25 12.19 -36.10 -2.17
CA SER A 25 11.58 -37.42 -1.90
C SER A 25 10.10 -37.18 -1.55
N GLY A 26 9.07 -37.88 -2.01
CA GLY A 26 8.89 -39.05 -2.84
C GLY A 26 7.38 -39.39 -2.84
N ILE A 27 6.84 -39.65 -4.03
CA ILE A 27 5.81 -40.63 -4.41
C ILE A 27 4.74 -41.03 -3.36
N SER A 28 3.45 -40.82 -3.69
CA SER A 28 2.44 -41.89 -3.73
C SER A 28 1.15 -41.44 -4.45
N GLN A 29 0.97 -41.98 -5.67
CA GLN A 29 -0.32 -42.18 -6.31
C GLN A 29 -0.86 -43.59 -5.96
N LEU A 30 -2.16 -43.82 -6.20
CA LEU A 30 -3.02 -45.02 -5.99
C LEU A 30 -3.78 -45.02 -4.65
N ALA A 31 -5.05 -45.40 -4.52
CA ALA A 31 -6.13 -45.90 -5.40
C ALA A 31 -7.44 -45.76 -4.57
N ALA A 32 -8.56 -45.26 -5.11
CA ALA A 32 -9.73 -45.98 -5.67
C ALA A 32 -10.40 -47.06 -4.76
N THR A 33 -11.75 -47.11 -4.86
CA THR A 33 -12.75 -48.16 -4.47
C THR A 33 -13.46 -47.90 -3.13
N ASP A 34 -14.66 -47.30 -3.11
CA ASP A 34 -16.02 -47.84 -3.38
C ASP A 34 -16.66 -48.53 -2.16
N VAL A 35 -17.71 -47.90 -1.60
CA VAL A 35 -18.79 -48.57 -0.87
C VAL A 35 -20.10 -47.83 -1.16
N VAL A 36 -20.88 -48.40 -2.07
CA VAL A 36 -22.30 -48.14 -2.29
C VAL A 36 -23.15 -49.04 -1.38
N HIS A 37 -24.17 -48.48 -0.73
CA HIS A 37 -25.51 -49.08 -0.46
C HIS A 37 -26.41 -47.96 0.11
N SER A 38 -27.25 -47.28 -0.65
CA SER A 38 -28.53 -47.67 -1.30
C SER A 38 -29.75 -47.61 -0.36
N ALA A 39 -30.59 -46.58 -0.57
CA ALA A 39 -32.06 -46.58 -0.50
C ALA A 39 -32.53 -45.14 -0.88
N GLY A 40 -33.41 -44.86 -1.84
CA GLY A 40 -34.16 -45.63 -2.82
C GLY A 40 -34.96 -44.63 -3.68
N VAL A 41 -34.70 -44.65 -4.99
CA VAL A 41 -35.55 -44.41 -6.18
C VAL A 41 -36.80 -43.51 -6.07
N VAL A 42 -36.91 -42.51 -6.96
CA VAL A 42 -37.82 -42.48 -8.14
C VAL A 42 -37.36 -41.35 -9.07
N GLU A 43 -37.05 -41.71 -10.32
CA GLU A 43 -36.81 -40.80 -11.43
C GLU A 43 -38.13 -40.13 -11.86
N SER A 44 -38.11 -38.82 -12.11
CA SER A 44 -38.98 -38.23 -13.12
C SER A 44 -38.29 -37.05 -13.76
N ASP A 45 -38.10 -37.24 -15.06
CA ASP A 45 -37.87 -36.27 -16.13
C ASP A 45 -38.53 -34.90 -15.89
N GLY A 46 -37.82 -33.82 -16.24
CA GLY A 46 -38.36 -32.46 -16.22
C GLY A 46 -37.50 -31.44 -15.49
N ILE A 47 -36.76 -30.66 -16.27
CA ILE A 47 -36.47 -29.21 -16.10
C ILE A 47 -36.89 -28.66 -14.73
N HIS A 48 -35.93 -28.32 -13.86
CA HIS A 48 -35.90 -27.11 -13.02
C HIS A 48 -34.66 -27.17 -12.12
N ARG A 49 -33.53 -26.67 -12.63
CA ARG A 49 -32.33 -26.40 -11.82
C ARG A 49 -32.64 -25.19 -10.93
N SER A 50 -33.30 -25.41 -9.79
CA SER A 50 -33.48 -24.38 -8.79
C SER A 50 -32.12 -24.11 -8.12
N LEU A 51 -31.53 -22.97 -8.46
CA LEU A 51 -30.41 -22.40 -7.72
C LEU A 51 -30.88 -22.17 -6.28
N ARG A 52 -30.30 -22.90 -5.32
CA ARG A 52 -30.44 -22.55 -3.90
C ARG A 52 -29.76 -21.19 -3.73
N VAL A 53 -30.55 -20.14 -3.58
CA VAL A 53 -30.08 -18.85 -3.10
C VAL A 53 -29.60 -19.08 -1.67
N VAL A 54 -28.28 -19.22 -1.52
CA VAL A 54 -27.64 -18.96 -0.23
C VAL A 54 -27.95 -17.50 0.06
N LYS A 55 -28.76 -17.27 1.09
CA LYS A 55 -28.93 -15.94 1.65
C LYS A 55 -27.56 -15.57 2.20
N LEU A 56 -26.81 -14.79 1.41
CA LEU A 56 -25.65 -14.05 1.92
C LEU A 56 -26.21 -13.30 3.12
N THR A 57 -25.74 -13.68 4.30
CA THR A 57 -25.78 -12.82 5.47
C THR A 57 -25.26 -11.46 5.00
N ASP A 58 -25.97 -10.40 5.35
CA ASP A 58 -25.46 -9.03 5.34
C ASP A 58 -24.24 -9.01 6.27
N ASP A 59 -23.12 -9.58 5.83
CA ASP A 59 -21.82 -9.19 6.30
C ASP A 59 -21.69 -7.77 5.79
N ASP A 60 -21.95 -6.87 6.74
CA ASP A 60 -21.55 -5.47 6.80
C ASP A 60 -20.28 -5.28 5.96
N ASP A 61 -20.46 -5.08 4.64
CA ASP A 61 -19.44 -4.63 3.70
C ASP A 61 -19.07 -3.25 4.21
N SER A 62 -18.16 -3.24 5.18
CA SER A 62 -17.52 -2.03 5.68
C SER A 62 -16.84 -1.44 4.46
N GLU A 63 -17.52 -0.52 3.77
CA GLU A 63 -16.97 0.23 2.66
C GLU A 63 -15.58 0.70 3.12
N GLU A 64 -14.52 0.09 2.58
CA GLU A 64 -13.16 0.36 3.02
C GLU A 64 -12.94 1.88 2.91
N ARG A 65 -12.90 2.55 4.07
CA ARG A 65 -12.84 4.01 4.09
C ARG A 65 -11.60 4.44 3.32
N THR A 66 -11.84 5.19 2.25
CA THR A 66 -10.77 5.74 1.41
C THR A 66 -9.82 6.56 2.28
N TRP A 67 -8.54 6.19 2.29
CA TRP A 67 -7.51 6.84 3.10
C TRP A 67 -6.75 7.92 2.33
N SER A 68 -6.57 7.72 1.03
CA SER A 68 -5.98 8.71 0.11
C SER A 68 -6.60 8.61 -1.29
N VAL A 69 -6.41 9.66 -2.10
CA VAL A 69 -6.82 9.73 -3.52
C VAL A 69 -5.62 10.13 -4.38
N ILE A 70 -4.74 9.17 -4.67
CA ILE A 70 -3.53 9.43 -5.45
C ILE A 70 -3.82 9.27 -6.94
N LYS A 71 -3.51 10.29 -7.74
CA LYS A 71 -3.82 10.32 -9.19
C LYS A 71 -5.29 9.99 -9.51
N GLY A 72 -6.21 10.45 -8.67
CA GLY A 72 -7.66 10.26 -8.86
C GLY A 72 -8.19 8.88 -8.46
N ILE A 73 -7.36 8.00 -7.91
CA ILE A 73 -7.75 6.65 -7.49
C ILE A 73 -7.76 6.58 -5.95
N SER A 74 -8.93 6.28 -5.39
CA SER A 74 -9.11 5.99 -3.97
C SER A 74 -8.29 4.76 -3.56
N ARG A 75 -7.56 4.86 -2.46
CA ARG A 75 -6.72 3.77 -1.94
C ARG A 75 -6.86 3.61 -0.44
N SER A 76 -6.63 2.38 0.02
CA SER A 76 -6.45 2.05 1.43
C SER A 76 -5.13 2.62 1.96
N GLU A 77 -4.98 2.65 3.29
CA GLU A 77 -3.73 3.06 3.93
C GLU A 77 -2.56 2.16 3.50
N LYS A 78 -2.78 0.84 3.53
CA LYS A 78 -1.75 -0.14 3.18
C LYS A 78 -1.24 0.04 1.75
N GLU A 79 -2.14 0.11 0.76
CA GLU A 79 -1.77 0.36 -0.64
C GLU A 79 -1.05 1.70 -0.79
N THR A 80 -1.48 2.73 -0.04
CA THR A 80 -0.81 4.02 -0.09
C THR A 80 0.63 3.93 0.42
N VAL A 81 0.84 3.30 1.58
CA VAL A 81 2.16 3.20 2.21
C VAL A 81 3.10 2.29 1.42
N ASP A 82 2.64 1.09 1.07
CA ASP A 82 3.47 0.06 0.46
C ASP A 82 3.76 0.37 -1.01
N ASP A 83 2.74 0.76 -1.79
CA ASP A 83 2.87 0.87 -3.24
C ASP A 83 3.27 2.28 -3.70
N TRP A 84 2.95 3.31 -2.93
CA TRP A 84 3.22 4.70 -3.31
C TRP A 84 4.32 5.35 -2.47
N LEU A 85 4.14 5.43 -1.15
CA LEU A 85 5.06 6.18 -0.31
C LEU A 85 6.44 5.53 -0.29
N THR A 86 6.50 4.21 -0.14
CA THR A 86 7.77 3.47 -0.12
C THR A 86 8.52 3.60 -1.45
N HIS A 87 7.83 3.51 -2.59
CA HIS A 87 8.44 3.66 -3.90
C HIS A 87 9.03 5.06 -4.09
N ARG A 88 8.28 6.11 -3.75
CA ARG A 88 8.73 7.51 -3.86
C ARG A 88 9.92 7.81 -2.96
N LEU A 89 9.96 7.18 -1.78
CA LEU A 89 11.08 7.26 -0.87
C LEU A 89 12.34 6.59 -1.47
N GLN A 90 12.19 5.42 -2.09
CA GLN A 90 13.28 4.70 -2.76
C GLN A 90 13.82 5.47 -3.98
N GLU A 91 12.96 6.17 -4.71
CA GLU A 91 13.35 7.10 -5.79
C GLU A 91 14.07 8.35 -5.28
N GLY A 92 14.13 8.57 -3.96
CA GLY A 92 14.75 9.75 -3.37
C GLY A 92 13.94 11.04 -3.59
N MET A 93 12.63 10.93 -3.84
CA MET A 93 11.77 12.09 -4.06
C MET A 93 11.70 12.94 -2.78
N ASN A 94 11.97 14.24 -2.87
CA ASN A 94 11.86 15.10 -1.70
C ASN A 94 10.39 15.44 -1.38
N VAL A 95 10.13 15.88 -0.16
CA VAL A 95 8.75 16.11 0.34
C VAL A 95 8.00 17.20 -0.44
N GLN A 96 8.69 18.22 -0.95
CA GLN A 96 8.07 19.27 -1.78
C GLN A 96 7.68 18.74 -3.18
N GLN A 97 8.50 17.87 -3.75
CA GLN A 97 8.17 17.19 -5.00
C GLN A 97 6.98 16.25 -4.79
N PHE A 98 6.97 15.49 -3.70
CA PHE A 98 5.86 14.58 -3.40
C PHE A 98 4.55 15.33 -3.17
N ALA A 99 4.55 16.45 -2.44
CA ALA A 99 3.37 17.29 -2.26
C ALA A 99 2.73 17.69 -3.60
N ARG A 100 3.55 18.09 -4.58
CA ARG A 100 3.09 18.41 -5.94
C ARG A 100 2.65 17.17 -6.72
N ASP A 101 3.32 16.03 -6.55
CA ASP A 101 2.92 14.76 -7.19
C ASP A 101 1.51 14.31 -6.77
N VAL A 102 1.12 14.60 -5.52
CA VAL A 102 -0.21 14.29 -4.96
C VAL A 102 -1.19 15.47 -5.00
N ASP A 103 -0.89 16.50 -5.80
CA ASP A 103 -1.72 17.67 -6.10
C ASP A 103 -2.01 18.61 -4.91
N ILE A 104 -1.20 18.55 -3.86
CA ILE A 104 -1.25 19.54 -2.78
C ILE A 104 -0.40 20.73 -3.21
N THR A 105 -1.03 21.73 -3.81
CA THR A 105 -0.35 22.92 -4.36
C THR A 105 -0.57 24.19 -3.57
N SER A 106 -1.46 24.20 -2.56
CA SER A 106 -1.71 25.35 -1.70
C SER A 106 -1.63 24.99 -0.22
N ARG A 107 -0.99 25.86 0.57
CA ARG A 107 -1.00 25.75 2.05
C ARG A 107 -2.40 25.89 2.66
N ILE A 108 -3.26 26.72 2.07
CA ILE A 108 -4.56 27.11 2.66
C ILE A 108 -5.50 25.91 2.75
N GLU A 109 -5.48 25.05 1.73
CA GLU A 109 -6.39 23.90 1.59
C GLU A 109 -5.73 22.57 1.93
N ALA A 110 -4.43 22.57 2.24
CA ALA A 110 -3.63 21.36 2.40
C ALA A 110 -4.20 20.39 3.44
N THR A 111 -4.69 20.89 4.59
CA THR A 111 -5.18 20.05 5.69
C THR A 111 -6.52 19.38 5.41
N GLN A 112 -7.30 19.92 4.45
CA GLN A 112 -8.56 19.35 4.01
C GLN A 112 -8.39 18.44 2.78
N HIS A 113 -7.20 18.43 2.18
CA HIS A 113 -6.92 17.67 0.99
C HIS A 113 -6.97 16.15 1.28
N PRO A 114 -7.55 15.32 0.38
CA PRO A 114 -7.64 13.86 0.59
C PRO A 114 -6.27 13.19 0.73
N ASN A 115 -5.20 13.80 0.21
CA ASN A 115 -3.83 13.29 0.31
C ASN A 115 -3.04 13.87 1.49
N TRP A 116 -3.65 14.65 2.39
CA TRP A 116 -2.96 15.25 3.54
C TRP A 116 -2.27 14.20 4.42
N ASN A 117 -3.01 13.14 4.77
CA ASN A 117 -2.47 12.05 5.58
C ASN A 117 -1.29 11.35 4.88
N ALA A 118 -1.39 11.13 3.56
CA ALA A 118 -0.31 10.54 2.77
C ALA A 118 0.95 11.43 2.80
N LEU A 119 0.81 12.75 2.67
CA LEU A 119 1.92 13.69 2.73
C LEU A 119 2.57 13.74 4.13
N ALA A 120 1.77 13.75 5.20
CA ALA A 120 2.27 13.70 6.57
C ALA A 120 3.04 12.40 6.85
N THR A 121 2.48 11.25 6.46
CA THR A 121 3.15 9.95 6.59
C THR A 121 4.43 9.90 5.77
N TYR A 122 4.42 10.44 4.55
CA TYR A 122 5.61 10.51 3.70
C TYR A 122 6.74 11.29 4.37
N LEU A 123 6.44 12.45 4.97
CA LEU A 123 7.43 13.23 5.70
C LEU A 123 8.01 12.46 6.90
N THR A 124 7.18 11.72 7.64
CA THR A 124 7.67 10.88 8.75
C THR A 124 8.61 9.79 8.25
N MET A 125 8.25 9.10 7.17
CA MET A 125 9.11 8.08 6.53
C MET A 125 10.42 8.69 6.02
N TYR A 126 10.33 9.82 5.34
CA TYR A 126 11.49 10.55 4.79
C TYR A 126 12.43 11.03 5.90
N HIS A 127 11.89 11.60 6.99
CA HIS A 127 12.68 12.01 8.14
C HIS A 127 13.40 10.82 8.79
N ARG A 128 12.70 9.70 8.96
CA ARG A 128 13.28 8.46 9.51
C ARG A 128 14.39 7.93 8.61
N ALA A 129 14.20 7.93 7.29
CA ALA A 129 15.22 7.48 6.34
C ALA A 129 16.50 8.31 6.39
N ILE A 130 16.40 9.62 6.61
CA ILE A 130 17.56 10.53 6.64
C ILE A 130 18.24 10.56 8.00
N THR A 131 17.46 10.62 9.08
CA THR A 131 17.99 10.90 10.43
C THR A 131 18.10 9.65 11.31
N GLY A 132 17.48 8.54 10.90
CA GLY A 132 17.31 7.34 11.71
C GLY A 132 16.28 7.51 12.85
N LYS A 133 15.61 8.67 12.95
CA LYS A 133 14.69 8.99 14.04
C LYS A 133 13.27 9.17 13.53
N GLU A 134 12.33 8.65 14.29
CA GLU A 134 10.91 8.87 14.06
C GLU A 134 10.46 10.22 14.64
N ILE A 135 9.48 10.83 13.98
CA ILE A 135 8.80 12.05 14.45
C ILE A 135 7.30 11.74 14.57
N SER A 136 6.62 12.41 15.49
CA SER A 136 5.17 12.28 15.60
C SER A 136 4.46 12.87 14.37
N LYS A 137 3.24 12.40 14.12
CA LYS A 137 2.40 12.94 13.05
C LYS A 137 2.17 14.45 13.20
N ASP A 138 1.83 14.93 14.41
CA ASP A 138 1.62 16.35 14.67
C ASP A 138 2.87 17.21 14.36
N MET A 139 4.05 16.68 14.66
CA MET A 139 5.32 17.33 14.32
C MET A 139 5.52 17.37 12.80
N ALA A 140 5.21 16.28 12.09
CA ALA A 140 5.27 16.23 10.63
C ALA A 140 4.31 17.25 10.01
N GLU A 141 3.06 17.29 10.46
CA GLU A 141 2.05 18.26 10.00
C GLU A 141 2.49 19.71 10.25
N SER A 142 3.05 20.00 11.42
CA SER A 142 3.63 21.31 11.73
C SER A 142 4.78 21.67 10.77
N ILE A 143 5.70 20.74 10.52
CA ILE A 143 6.80 20.95 9.56
C ILE A 143 6.25 21.19 8.15
N LEU A 144 5.23 20.46 7.72
CA LEU A 144 4.59 20.65 6.43
C LEU A 144 4.07 22.09 6.29
N LEU A 145 3.27 22.56 7.26
CA LEU A 145 2.65 23.88 7.21
C LEU A 145 3.63 25.05 7.39
N HIS A 146 4.74 24.85 8.09
CA HIS A 146 5.66 25.95 8.47
C HIS A 146 7.00 25.92 7.73
N LYS A 147 7.34 24.83 7.03
CA LYS A 147 8.63 24.69 6.34
C LYS A 147 8.50 24.19 4.90
N VAL A 148 7.51 23.35 4.59
CA VAL A 148 7.38 22.74 3.25
C VAL A 148 6.41 23.54 2.37
N LEU A 149 5.17 23.71 2.82
CA LEU A 149 4.08 24.36 2.09
C LEU A 149 4.09 25.86 2.38
N LYS A 150 5.03 26.58 1.78
CA LYS A 150 5.17 28.03 1.90
C LYS A 150 5.29 28.66 0.53
N GLU A 151 4.92 29.93 0.45
CA GLU A 151 5.02 30.73 -0.77
C GLU A 151 6.45 30.78 -1.32
N GLU A 152 7.47 30.84 -0.44
CA GLU A 152 8.88 30.79 -0.83
C GLU A 152 9.28 29.49 -1.57
N ASN A 153 8.50 28.41 -1.39
CA ASN A 153 8.66 27.13 -2.07
C ASN A 153 7.67 26.94 -3.23
N GLY A 154 6.81 27.92 -3.51
CA GLY A 154 5.80 27.89 -4.57
C GLY A 154 4.47 27.21 -4.19
N PHE A 155 4.02 27.35 -2.94
CA PHE A 155 2.74 26.83 -2.39
C PHE A 155 1.91 27.90 -1.67
#